data_AF-A0A815Y191-F1
#
_entry.id   AF-A0A815Y191-F1
#
_cell.length_a   1.000
_cell.length_b   1.000
_cell.length_c   1.000
_cell.angle_alpha   90.00
_cell.angle_beta   90.00
_cell.angle_gamma   90.00
#
_symmetry.space_group_name_H-M   'P 1'
#
loop_
_entity.id
_entity.type
_entity.pdbx_description
1 polymer ?
#
loop_
_entity_poly.entity_id
_entity_poly.type
_entity_poly.pdbx_seq_one_letter_code
_entity_poly.pdbx_strand_id
1 'polypeptide(L)'
;AEDLGHLTQEVFDLRDKFGLVGMRVLHFAFAHWPNNMYLPHNYIPNCIAYTGTHDNNTTIGWFRHNMKEKERQTLIDYLQKEGDPERNINWDLIRLVLASVADTAVLLFQDVLD
;
A
#
# COMPACT_ATOMS: atom_id res chain seq x y z
N ALA A 1 -2.70 3.59 15.08
CA ALA A 1 -2.93 5.03 14.91
C ALA A 1 -3.11 5.27 13.42
N GLU A 2 -4.10 6.06 13.03
CA GLU A 2 -4.15 6.56 11.66
C GLU A 2 -3.09 7.65 11.54
N ASP A 3 -2.01 7.32 10.83
CA ASP A 3 -0.84 8.16 10.62
C ASP A 3 -0.64 8.38 9.12
N LEU A 4 -1.69 8.85 8.43
CA LEU A 4 -1.65 9.23 7.01
C LEU A 4 -1.66 10.78 6.88
N GLY A 5 -1.47 11.28 5.65
CA GLY A 5 -1.55 12.72 5.37
C GLY A 5 -0.28 13.50 5.73
N HIS A 6 -0.42 14.63 6.43
CA HIS A 6 0.69 15.52 6.78
C HIS A 6 1.50 14.97 7.96
N LEU A 7 2.42 14.06 7.62
CA LEU A 7 3.30 13.42 8.59
C LEU A 7 4.55 14.25 8.80
N THR A 8 4.76 14.67 10.04
CA THR A 8 6.03 15.24 10.50
C THR A 8 6.76 14.21 11.36
N GLN A 9 8.07 14.40 11.56
CA GLN A 9 8.86 13.48 12.38
C GLN A 9 8.31 13.40 13.81
N GLU A 10 7.80 14.51 14.35
CA GLU A 10 7.21 14.56 15.69
C GLU A 10 5.97 13.66 15.83
N VAL A 11 5.19 13.47 14.75
CA VAL A 11 4.04 12.55 14.75
C VAL A 11 4.52 11.11 14.87
N PHE A 12 5.57 10.73 14.13
CA PHE A 12 6.16 9.40 14.23
C PHE A 12 6.78 9.16 15.60
N ASP A 13 7.54 10.13 16.12
CA ASP A 13 8.15 10.04 17.44
C ASP A 13 7.09 9.87 18.54
N LEU A 14 5.96 10.58 18.44
CA LEU A 14 4.84 10.46 19.37
C LEU A 14 4.19 9.08 19.28
N ARG A 15 3.91 8.59 18.07
CA ARG A 15 3.36 7.25 17.83
C ARG A 15 4.27 6.19 18.46
N ASP A 16 5.56 6.26 18.17
CA ASP A 16 6.55 5.26 18.57
C ASP A 16 6.82 5.32 20.08
N LYS A 17 6.81 6.51 20.69
CA LYS A 17 6.90 6.71 22.14
C LYS A 17 5.81 5.94 22.91
N PHE A 18 4.62 5.84 22.34
CA PHE A 18 3.49 5.12 22.95
C PHE A 18 3.30 3.70 22.39
N GLY A 19 4.22 3.22 21.54
CA GLY A 19 4.14 1.89 20.94
C GLY A 19 2.90 1.68 20.07
N LEU A 20 2.34 2.75 19.50
CA LEU A 20 1.14 2.66 18.67
C LEU A 20 1.49 2.09 17.29
N VAL A 21 0.67 1.16 16.81
CA VAL A 21 0.87 0.53 15.50
C VAL A 21 0.56 1.54 14.39
N GLY A 22 1.48 1.74 13.44
CA GLY A 22 1.27 2.61 12.28
C GLY A 22 0.57 1.90 11.12
N MET A 23 0.06 2.67 10.16
CA MET A 23 -0.59 2.16 8.96
C MET A 23 0.37 2.18 7.76
N ARG A 24 0.20 1.21 6.86
CA ARG A 24 0.85 1.16 5.56
C ARG A 24 -0.19 0.89 4.48
N VAL A 25 -0.49 1.88 3.65
CA VAL A 25 -1.51 1.77 2.60
C VAL A 25 -0.81 1.65 1.24
N LEU A 26 -0.91 0.48 0.62
CA LEU A 26 -0.17 0.14 -0.60
C LEU A 26 -0.56 1.04 -1.80
N HIS A 27 -1.80 1.50 -1.88
CA HIS A 27 -2.26 2.47 -2.90
C HIS A 27 -1.46 3.80 -2.89
N PHE A 28 -0.72 4.11 -1.83
CA PHE A 28 0.14 5.31 -1.75
C PHE A 28 1.62 5.04 -2.07
N ALA A 29 2.00 3.80 -2.37
CA ALA A 29 3.40 3.39 -2.45
C ALA A 29 4.17 3.92 -3.67
N PHE A 30 3.52 4.00 -4.83
CA PHE A 30 4.24 4.12 -6.11
C PHE A 30 4.45 5.56 -6.60
N ALA A 31 4.07 6.57 -5.82
CA ALA A 31 4.28 7.99 -6.16
C ALA A 31 5.72 8.50 -5.91
N HIS A 32 6.44 7.95 -4.90
CA HIS A 32 7.73 8.47 -4.42
C HIS A 32 8.81 7.37 -4.32
N TRP A 33 9.15 6.76 -5.45
CA TRP A 33 10.14 5.70 -5.54
C TRP A 33 11.59 6.18 -5.30
N PRO A 34 12.48 5.38 -4.66
CA PRO A 34 12.24 4.10 -3.98
C PRO A 34 11.99 4.25 -2.46
N ASN A 35 12.07 5.47 -1.92
CA ASN A 35 12.14 5.68 -0.46
C ASN A 35 10.77 5.87 0.21
N ASN A 36 9.68 5.50 -0.45
CA ASN A 36 8.35 5.66 0.10
C ASN A 36 8.10 4.62 1.21
N MET A 37 7.71 5.07 2.40
CA MET A 37 7.36 4.19 3.53
C MET A 37 6.23 3.21 3.20
N TYR A 38 5.39 3.54 2.21
CA TYR A 38 4.27 2.71 1.77
C TYR A 38 4.69 1.56 0.82
N LEU A 39 5.95 1.49 0.41
CA LEU A 39 6.49 0.35 -0.34
C LEU A 39 6.74 -0.86 0.60
N PRO A 40 6.33 -2.09 0.22
CA PRO A 40 6.44 -3.26 1.11
C PRO A 40 7.84 -3.56 1.65
N HIS A 41 8.90 -3.31 0.86
CA HIS A 41 10.28 -3.51 1.32
C HIS A 41 10.76 -2.46 2.34
N ASN A 42 10.01 -1.38 2.55
CA ASN A 42 10.25 -0.36 3.56
C ASN A 42 9.35 -0.52 4.81
N TYR A 43 8.57 -1.60 4.88
CA TYR A 43 7.72 -1.87 6.05
C TYR A 43 8.56 -2.30 7.26
N ILE A 44 7.97 -2.13 8.43
CA ILE A 44 8.48 -2.65 9.70
C ILE A 44 7.43 -3.62 10.28
N PRO A 45 7.79 -4.57 11.14
CA PRO A 45 6.83 -5.49 11.74
C PRO A 45 5.64 -4.81 12.44
N ASN A 46 5.92 -3.80 13.27
CA ASN A 46 4.90 -3.07 14.04
C ASN A 46 4.07 -2.10 13.17
N CYS A 47 3.42 -2.61 12.12
CA CYS A 47 2.48 -1.88 11.29
C CYS A 47 1.30 -2.76 10.86
N ILE A 48 0.23 -2.10 10.41
CA ILE A 48 -0.89 -2.73 9.74
C ILE A 48 -0.82 -2.37 8.26
N ALA A 49 -0.68 -3.38 7.40
CA ALA A 49 -0.63 -3.22 5.96
C ALA A 49 -2.04 -3.35 5.34
N TYR A 50 -2.34 -2.46 4.41
CA TYR A 50 -3.62 -2.37 3.70
C TYR A 50 -3.37 -2.33 2.19
N THR A 51 -4.25 -2.93 1.39
CA THR A 51 -4.28 -2.64 -0.06
C THR A 51 -4.69 -1.18 -0.26
N GLY A 52 -5.87 -0.83 0.23
CA GLY A 52 -6.44 0.51 0.38
C GLY A 52 -7.29 0.60 1.67
N THR A 53 -7.79 1.79 1.97
CA THR A 53 -8.79 2.03 3.04
C THR A 53 -10.19 2.22 2.43
N HIS A 54 -11.20 2.43 3.27
CA HIS A 54 -12.55 2.77 2.84
C HIS A 54 -12.66 4.11 2.08
N ASP A 55 -11.65 4.98 2.19
CA ASP A 55 -11.56 6.24 1.45
C ASP A 55 -10.92 6.07 0.06
N ASN A 56 -10.36 4.89 -0.22
CA ASN A 56 -9.79 4.57 -1.51
C ASN A 56 -10.82 3.91 -2.43
N ASN A 57 -10.57 4.01 -3.72
CA ASN A 57 -11.27 3.20 -4.71
C ASN A 57 -10.92 1.71 -4.53
N THR A 58 -11.66 0.80 -5.14
CA THR A 58 -11.21 -0.61 -5.24
C THR A 58 -9.87 -0.67 -5.95
N THR A 59 -9.08 -1.71 -5.75
CA THR A 59 -7.75 -1.81 -6.38
C THR A 59 -7.82 -1.73 -7.91
N ILE A 60 -8.83 -2.35 -8.53
CA ILE A 60 -9.06 -2.25 -9.98
C ILE A 60 -9.43 -0.81 -10.36
N GLY A 61 -10.36 -0.18 -9.64
CA GLY A 61 -10.77 1.20 -9.89
C GLY A 61 -9.62 2.20 -9.70
N TRP A 62 -8.82 2.02 -8.65
CA TRP A 62 -7.64 2.80 -8.33
C TRP A 62 -6.58 2.67 -9.43
N PHE A 63 -6.29 1.45 -9.87
CA PHE A 63 -5.34 1.20 -10.94
C PHE A 63 -5.79 1.87 -12.25
N ARG A 64 -7.08 1.82 -12.59
CA ARG A 64 -7.61 2.42 -13.82
C ARG A 64 -7.65 3.94 -13.77
N HIS A 65 -8.12 4.52 -12.67
CA HIS A 65 -8.57 5.92 -12.65
C HIS A 65 -7.76 6.85 -11.74
N ASN A 66 -7.02 6.32 -10.76
CA ASN A 66 -6.35 7.14 -9.75
C ASN A 66 -4.83 7.16 -9.90
N MET A 67 -4.22 6.13 -10.49
CA MET A 67 -2.77 6.10 -10.73
C MET A 67 -2.35 6.97 -11.91
N LYS A 68 -1.24 7.71 -11.76
CA LYS A 68 -0.55 8.34 -12.89
C LYS A 68 0.25 7.31 -13.68
N GLU A 69 0.45 7.56 -14.96
CA GLU A 69 1.11 6.59 -15.85
C GLU A 69 2.52 6.16 -15.40
N LYS A 70 3.32 7.11 -14.91
CA LYS A 70 4.65 6.80 -14.37
C LYS A 70 4.60 5.90 -13.13
N GLU A 71 3.63 6.12 -12.25
CA GLU A 71 3.42 5.34 -11.03
C GLU A 71 2.94 3.92 -11.39
N ARG A 72 2.06 3.84 -12.41
CA ARG A 72 1.59 2.57 -12.98
C ARG A 72 2.75 1.74 -13.54
N GLN A 73 3.63 2.35 -14.33
CA GLN A 73 4.82 1.67 -14.85
C GLN A 73 5.73 1.18 -13.71
N THR A 74 5.94 2.03 -12.69
CA THR A 74 6.75 1.65 -11.51
C THR A 74 6.15 0.44 -10.79
N LEU A 75 4.82 0.37 -10.64
CA LEU A 75 4.13 -0.79 -10.08
C LEU A 75 4.29 -2.05 -10.93
N ILE A 76 4.15 -1.93 -12.26
CA ILE A 76 4.32 -3.06 -13.19
C ILE A 76 5.75 -3.62 -13.10
N ASP A 77 6.74 -2.73 -13.10
CA ASP A 77 8.14 -3.10 -12.94
C ASP A 77 8.39 -3.72 -11.56
N TYR A 78 7.78 -3.17 -10.50
CA TYR A 78 7.88 -3.73 -9.15
C TYR A 78 7.32 -5.14 -9.04
N LEU A 79 6.18 -5.39 -9.68
CA LEU A 79 5.53 -6.69 -9.73
C LEU A 79 6.20 -7.66 -10.71
N GLN A 80 7.13 -7.18 -11.55
CA GLN A 80 7.71 -7.93 -12.67
C GLN A 80 6.61 -8.58 -13.53
N LYS A 81 5.53 -7.82 -13.78
CA LYS A 81 4.32 -8.35 -14.40
C LYS A 81 4.45 -8.40 -15.93
N GLU A 82 4.22 -9.57 -16.51
CA GLU A 82 4.20 -9.77 -17.95
C GLU A 82 2.77 -9.80 -18.50
N GLY A 83 2.56 -9.31 -19.71
CA GLY A 83 1.27 -9.33 -20.41
C GLY A 83 0.36 -8.17 -20.00
N ASP A 84 -0.94 -8.45 -19.84
CA ASP A 84 -1.92 -7.44 -19.45
C ASP A 84 -1.67 -6.97 -18.01
N PRO A 85 -1.31 -5.69 -17.79
CA PRO A 85 -0.93 -5.19 -16.48
C PRO A 85 -2.12 -5.11 -15.51
N GLU A 86 -3.36 -5.09 -15.99
CA GLU A 86 -4.55 -5.02 -15.14
C GLU A 86 -5.03 -6.39 -14.66
N ARG A 87 -4.73 -7.45 -15.42
CA ARG A 87 -5.20 -8.80 -15.14
C ARG A 87 -4.79 -9.24 -13.73
N ASN A 88 -5.78 -9.48 -12.86
CA ASN A 88 -5.59 -9.89 -11.45
C ASN A 88 -4.81 -8.88 -10.59
N ILE A 89 -4.80 -7.59 -10.94
CA ILE A 89 -4.03 -6.59 -10.20
C ILE A 89 -4.43 -6.50 -8.71
N ASN A 90 -5.71 -6.69 -8.40
CA ASN A 90 -6.21 -6.79 -7.02
C ASN A 90 -5.56 -7.94 -6.26
N TRP A 91 -5.52 -9.14 -6.85
CA TRP A 91 -4.89 -10.30 -6.23
C TRP A 91 -3.37 -10.16 -6.09
N ASP A 92 -2.72 -9.46 -7.01
CA ASP A 92 -1.29 -9.18 -6.92
C ASP A 92 -0.98 -8.23 -5.76
N LEU A 93 -1.80 -7.19 -5.57
CA LEU A 93 -1.67 -6.27 -4.44
C LEU A 93 -2.03 -6.94 -3.11
N ILE A 94 -3.05 -7.80 -3.08
CA ILE A 94 -3.36 -8.65 -1.91
C ILE A 94 -2.14 -9.49 -1.54
N ARG A 95 -1.50 -10.15 -2.51
CA ARG A 95 -0.28 -10.94 -2.26
C ARG A 95 0.86 -10.09 -1.72
N LEU A 96 1.07 -8.88 -2.24
CA LEU A 96 2.11 -7.97 -1.73
C LEU A 96 1.89 -7.61 -0.26
N VAL A 97 0.65 -7.31 0.13
CA VAL A 97 0.30 -6.99 1.51
C VAL A 97 0.50 -8.20 2.42
N LEU A 98 -0.03 -9.37 2.02
CA LEU A 98 0.07 -10.62 2.79
C LEU A 98 1.49 -11.17 2.92
N ALA A 99 2.35 -10.94 1.92
CA ALA A 99 3.74 -11.37 1.93
C ALA A 99 4.69 -10.37 2.61
N SER A 100 4.18 -9.22 3.06
CA SER A 100 4.98 -8.19 3.72
C SER A 100 5.41 -8.61 5.13
N VAL A 101 6.33 -7.84 5.71
CA VAL A 101 6.79 -8.06 7.10
C VAL A 101 5.82 -7.54 8.16
N ALA A 102 4.70 -6.93 7.78
CA ALA A 102 3.74 -6.35 8.71
C ALA A 102 3.11 -7.42 9.62
N ASP A 103 2.93 -7.11 10.91
CA ASP A 103 2.31 -8.01 11.90
C ASP A 103 0.82 -8.23 11.60
N THR A 104 0.18 -7.32 10.86
CA THR A 104 -1.24 -7.45 10.48
C THR A 104 -1.46 -6.97 9.05
N ALA A 105 -2.25 -7.72 8.29
CA ALA A 105 -2.74 -7.36 6.97
C ALA A 105 -4.27 -7.21 7.00
N VAL A 106 -4.78 -6.14 6.41
CA VAL A 106 -6.22 -5.87 6.25
C VAL A 106 -6.51 -5.66 4.77
N LEU A 107 -7.46 -6.44 4.25
CA LEU A 107 -7.87 -6.38 2.85
C LEU A 107 -9.23 -5.71 2.73
N LEU A 108 -9.41 -4.87 1.72
CA LEU A 108 -10.75 -4.39 1.37
C LEU A 108 -11.56 -5.57 0.83
N PHE A 109 -12.78 -5.76 1.35
CA PHE A 109 -13.62 -6.87 0.92
C PHE A 109 -13.93 -6.82 -0.58
N GLN A 110 -14.07 -5.62 -1.15
CA GLN A 110 -14.27 -5.40 -2.58
C GLN A 110 -13.14 -5.99 -3.41
N ASP A 111 -11.88 -5.87 -2.95
CA ASP A 111 -10.72 -6.39 -3.68
C ASP A 111 -10.70 -7.93 -3.72
N VAL A 112 -11.40 -8.60 -2.82
CA VAL A 112 -11.49 -10.07 -2.74
C VAL A 112 -12.58 -10.63 -3.67
N LEU A 113 -13.57 -9.82 -4.02
CA LEU A 113 -14.73 -10.26 -4.83
C LEU A 113 -14.47 -10.27 -6.33
N ASP A 114 -13.52 -9.45 -6.79
CA ASP A 114 -13.21 -9.24 -8.21
C ASP A 114 -12.00 -10.08 -8.70
#